data_AF-A0A7R7HWB6-F1
#
_entry.id   AF-A0A7R7HWB6-F1
#
_cell.length_a   1.000
_cell.length_b   1.000
_cell.length_c   1.000
_cell.angle_alpha   90.00
_cell.angle_beta   90.00
_cell.angle_gamma   90.00
#
_symmetry.space_group_name_H-M   'P 1'
#
loop_
_entity.id
_entity.type
_entity.pdbx_description
1 polymer ?
#
loop_
_entity_poly.entity_id
_entity_poly.type
_entity_poly.pdbx_seq_one_letter_code
_entity_poly.pdbx_strand_id
1 'polypeptide(L)'
;MTGPSPAPPGYHDTEERNWAVLTHALAAVGIFFGGLLGWVAPLVTLLTKGETSTTLRAHAVSALNFNITWAVVDLAAIVIATCAGFVHLWPLPWVLRLIPVVPFVFNIIALVKANSGECYRHPLSYPLIK
;
A
#
# COMPACT_ATOMS: atom_id res chain seq x y z
N MET A 1 -10.58 -32.44 10.03
CA MET A 1 -10.42 -31.70 8.77
C MET A 1 -11.21 -30.41 8.92
N THR A 2 -10.60 -29.32 9.39
CA THR A 2 -11.27 -28.02 9.47
C THR A 2 -11.32 -27.46 8.06
N GLY A 3 -12.50 -27.42 7.44
CA GLY A 3 -12.68 -26.75 6.15
C GLY A 3 -12.20 -25.30 6.21
N PRO A 4 -11.88 -24.67 5.07
CA PRO A 4 -11.50 -23.27 5.03
C PRO A 4 -12.54 -22.43 5.76
N SER A 5 -12.08 -21.62 6.72
CA SER A 5 -12.94 -20.76 7.52
C SER A 5 -13.74 -19.84 6.59
N PRO A 6 -15.06 -19.69 6.77
CA PRO A 6 -15.90 -18.88 5.88
C PRO A 6 -15.32 -17.47 5.72
N ALA A 7 -15.50 -16.90 4.52
CA ALA A 7 -15.02 -15.56 4.25
C ALA A 7 -15.72 -14.55 5.19
N PRO A 8 -15.00 -13.54 5.71
CA PRO A 8 -15.58 -12.44 6.46
C PRO A 8 -16.62 -11.70 5.60
N PRO A 9 -17.61 -11.04 6.23
CA PRO A 9 -18.58 -10.22 5.51
C PRO A 9 -17.87 -9.22 4.59
N GLY A 10 -18.26 -9.15 3.31
CA GLY A 10 -17.66 -8.24 2.32
C GLY A 10 -16.87 -8.93 1.20
N TYR A 11 -16.58 -10.22 1.34
CA TYR A 11 -15.97 -11.05 0.29
C TYR A 11 -16.90 -12.19 -0.16
N HIS A 12 -16.84 -12.53 -1.43
CA HIS A 12 -17.54 -13.64 -2.05
C HIS A 12 -16.93 -14.99 -1.63
N ASP A 13 -15.61 -15.06 -1.49
CA ASP A 13 -14.90 -16.26 -1.04
C ASP A 13 -13.61 -15.95 -0.26
N THR A 14 -12.93 -17.02 0.18
CA THR A 14 -11.66 -16.91 0.92
C THR A 14 -10.50 -16.46 0.04
N GLU A 15 -10.52 -16.77 -1.25
CA GLU A 15 -9.48 -16.34 -2.18
C GLU A 15 -9.49 -14.82 -2.32
N GLU A 16 -10.66 -14.21 -2.46
CA GLU A 16 -10.86 -12.77 -2.55
C GLU A 16 -10.33 -12.05 -1.30
N ARG A 17 -10.62 -12.56 -0.10
CA ARG A 17 -10.01 -12.06 1.13
C ARG A 17 -8.48 -12.14 1.07
N ASN A 18 -7.94 -13.29 0.69
CA ASN A 18 -6.50 -13.50 0.67
C ASN A 18 -5.81 -12.55 -0.30
N TRP A 19 -6.42 -12.26 -1.45
CA TRP A 19 -5.93 -11.24 -2.39
C TRP A 19 -5.94 -9.85 -1.77
N ALA A 20 -7.03 -9.45 -1.11
CA ALA A 20 -7.13 -8.13 -0.48
C ALA A 20 -6.05 -7.95 0.61
N VAL A 21 -5.86 -8.97 1.44
CA VAL A 21 -4.81 -9.01 2.48
C VAL A 21 -3.43 -8.96 1.81
N LEU A 22 -3.19 -9.76 0.77
CA LEU A 22 -1.91 -9.79 0.07
C LEU A 22 -1.55 -8.44 -0.55
N THR A 23 -2.53 -7.71 -1.09
CA THR A 23 -2.32 -6.37 -1.67
C THR A 23 -1.66 -5.42 -0.69
N HIS A 24 -2.21 -5.29 0.53
CA HIS A 24 -1.68 -4.37 1.54
C HIS A 24 -0.41 -4.91 2.21
N ALA A 25 -0.31 -6.23 2.40
CA ALA A 25 0.88 -6.85 2.96
C ALA A 25 2.11 -6.65 2.07
N LEU A 26 1.97 -6.94 0.77
CA LEU A 26 3.07 -6.76 -0.18
C LEU A 26 3.38 -5.28 -0.43
N ALA A 27 2.38 -4.39 -0.35
CA ALA A 27 2.61 -2.96 -0.35
C ALA A 27 3.49 -2.53 0.84
N ALA A 28 3.17 -3.00 2.05
CA ALA A 28 3.98 -2.74 3.24
C ALA A 28 5.41 -3.31 3.12
N VAL A 29 5.57 -4.51 2.56
CA VAL A 29 6.89 -5.10 2.27
C VAL A 29 7.66 -4.25 1.25
N GLY A 30 7.00 -3.79 0.19
CA GLY A 30 7.62 -2.92 -0.82
C GLY A 30 8.10 -1.59 -0.22
N ILE A 31 7.36 -1.03 0.74
CA ILE A 31 7.78 0.16 1.48
C ILE A 31 8.98 -0.15 2.39
N PHE A 32 8.97 -1.30 3.08
CA PHE A 32 10.04 -1.68 4.00
C PHE A 32 11.41 -1.78 3.32
N PHE A 33 11.46 -2.30 2.08
CA PHE A 33 12.72 -2.51 1.36
C PHE A 33 13.23 -1.30 0.56
N GLY A 34 12.48 -0.19 0.52
CA GLY A 34 12.97 0.98 -0.23
C GLY A 34 11.99 2.13 -0.42
N GLY A 35 10.87 2.17 0.28
CA GLY A 35 9.85 3.23 0.23
C GLY A 35 9.03 3.26 -1.07
N LEU A 36 9.70 3.20 -2.20
CA LEU A 36 9.18 3.45 -3.54
C LEU A 36 8.46 2.26 -4.18
N LEU A 37 8.51 1.05 -3.60
CA LEU A 37 7.93 -0.15 -4.21
C LEU A 37 6.53 -0.50 -3.68
N GLY A 38 5.96 0.30 -2.77
CA GLY A 38 4.66 0.03 -2.15
C GLY A 38 3.47 -0.02 -3.10
N TRP A 39 3.56 0.60 -4.28
CA TRP A 39 2.48 0.67 -5.26
C TRP A 39 2.39 -0.56 -6.18
N VAL A 40 3.43 -1.39 -6.24
CA VAL A 40 3.51 -2.52 -7.18
C VAL A 40 2.43 -3.56 -6.90
N ALA A 41 2.28 -3.96 -5.63
CA ALA A 41 1.28 -4.96 -5.27
C ALA A 41 -0.17 -4.50 -5.54
N PRO A 42 -0.59 -3.28 -5.14
CA PRO A 42 -1.88 -2.72 -5.52
C PRO A 42 -2.11 -2.67 -7.04
N LEU A 43 -1.09 -2.33 -7.82
CA LEU A 43 -1.22 -2.32 -9.28
C LEU A 43 -1.45 -3.73 -9.83
N VAL A 44 -0.68 -4.72 -9.36
CA VAL A 44 -0.85 -6.12 -9.78
C VAL A 44 -2.24 -6.62 -9.41
N THR A 45 -2.74 -6.34 -8.21
CA THR A 45 -4.11 -6.71 -7.82
C THR A 45 -5.15 -6.02 -8.69
N LEU A 46 -4.99 -4.74 -9.01
CA LEU A 46 -5.92 -4.01 -9.87
C LEU A 46 -5.99 -4.64 -11.27
N LEU A 47 -4.85 -4.95 -11.88
CA LEU A 47 -4.78 -5.49 -13.25
C LEU A 47 -5.25 -6.94 -13.35
N THR A 48 -5.03 -7.75 -12.31
CA THR A 48 -5.34 -9.19 -12.34
C THR A 48 -6.74 -9.51 -11.81
N LYS A 49 -7.20 -8.78 -10.80
CA LYS A 49 -8.44 -9.08 -10.07
C LYS A 49 -9.46 -7.94 -10.07
N GLY A 50 -9.09 -6.75 -10.53
CA GLY A 50 -9.98 -5.58 -10.52
C GLY A 50 -11.20 -5.71 -11.43
N GLU A 51 -11.08 -6.40 -12.57
CA GLU A 51 -12.22 -6.66 -13.46
C GLU A 51 -13.15 -7.77 -12.92
N THR A 52 -12.60 -8.69 -12.12
CA THR A 52 -13.35 -9.84 -11.59
C THR A 52 -14.06 -9.56 -10.27
N SER A 53 -13.57 -8.61 -9.48
CA SER A 53 -14.11 -8.32 -8.15
C SER A 53 -14.11 -6.82 -7.88
N THR A 54 -15.29 -6.29 -7.57
CA THR A 54 -15.48 -4.89 -7.18
C THR A 54 -14.85 -4.58 -5.83
N THR A 55 -14.85 -5.52 -4.89
CA THR A 55 -14.19 -5.38 -3.59
C THR A 55 -12.67 -5.30 -3.74
N LEU A 56 -12.06 -6.20 -4.52
CA LEU A 56 -10.62 -6.16 -4.79
C LEU A 56 -10.22 -4.92 -5.57
N ARG A 57 -11.03 -4.49 -6.54
CA ARG A 57 -10.83 -3.22 -7.23
C ARG A 57 -10.82 -2.05 -6.25
N ALA A 58 -11.74 -2.00 -5.29
CA ALA A 58 -11.80 -0.94 -4.30
C ALA A 58 -10.56 -0.92 -3.38
N HIS A 59 -10.11 -2.08 -2.89
CA HIS A 59 -8.86 -2.18 -2.11
C HIS A 59 -7.64 -1.77 -2.93
N ALA A 60 -7.53 -2.28 -4.15
CA ALA A 60 -6.41 -2.02 -5.04
C ALA A 60 -6.32 -0.55 -5.44
N VAL A 61 -7.42 0.09 -5.86
CA VAL A 61 -7.43 1.52 -6.19
C VAL A 61 -7.11 2.40 -4.98
N SER A 62 -7.70 2.12 -3.80
CA SER A 62 -7.39 2.91 -2.61
C SER A 62 -5.92 2.78 -2.20
N ALA A 63 -5.36 1.57 -2.19
CA ALA A 63 -3.96 1.34 -1.84
C ALA A 63 -3.02 1.92 -2.90
N LEU A 64 -3.36 1.79 -4.18
CA LEU A 64 -2.52 2.29 -5.27
C LEU A 64 -2.41 3.80 -5.24
N ASN A 65 -3.53 4.51 -5.10
CA ASN A 65 -3.55 5.97 -4.98
C ASN A 65 -2.72 6.45 -3.78
N PHE A 66 -2.86 5.78 -2.63
CA PHE A 66 -2.10 6.11 -1.43
C PHE A 66 -0.59 5.87 -1.61
N ASN A 67 -0.20 4.68 -2.05
CA ASN A 67 1.19 4.29 -2.21
C ASN A 67 1.91 5.12 -3.29
N ILE A 68 1.24 5.47 -4.40
CA ILE A 68 1.82 6.38 -5.40
C ILE A 68 2.00 7.79 -4.81
N THR A 69 1.00 8.31 -4.08
CA THR A 69 1.11 9.63 -3.45
C THR A 69 2.34 9.72 -2.56
N TRP A 70 2.56 8.71 -1.71
CA TRP A 70 3.72 8.67 -0.83
C TRP A 70 5.03 8.35 -1.55
N ALA A 71 5.03 7.55 -2.60
CA ALA A 71 6.21 7.33 -3.43
C ALA A 71 6.68 8.63 -4.10
N VAL A 72 5.75 9.47 -4.55
CA VAL A 72 6.08 10.80 -5.12
C VAL A 72 6.66 11.72 -4.05
N VAL A 73 6.09 11.73 -2.83
CA VAL A 73 6.63 12.52 -1.71
C VAL A 73 8.06 12.08 -1.36
N ASP A 74 8.29 10.77 -1.28
CA ASP A 74 9.60 10.21 -0.96
C ASP A 74 10.63 10.52 -2.06
N LEU A 75 10.24 10.36 -3.34
CA LEU A 75 11.08 10.71 -4.48
C LEU A 75 11.41 12.21 -4.50
N ALA A 76 10.44 13.08 -4.26
CA ALA A 76 10.68 14.52 -4.20
C ALA A 76 11.64 14.90 -3.07
N ALA A 77 11.51 14.27 -1.90
CA ALA A 77 12.42 14.49 -0.77
C ALA A 77 13.85 14.04 -1.10
N ILE A 78 14.02 12.90 -1.76
CA ILE A 78 15.32 12.40 -2.23
C ILE A 78 15.96 13.35 -3.25
N VAL A 79 15.18 13.81 -4.24
CA VAL A 79 15.67 14.74 -5.28
C VAL A 79 16.12 16.05 -4.65
N ILE A 80 15.32 16.66 -3.78
CA ILE A 80 15.65 17.92 -3.09
C ILE A 80 16.93 17.76 -2.26
N ALA A 81 17.03 16.68 -1.47
CA ALA A 81 18.21 16.41 -0.65
C ALA A 81 19.48 16.21 -1.49
N THR A 82 19.34 15.58 -2.66
CA THR A 82 20.45 15.37 -3.60
C THR A 82 20.88 16.67 -4.27
N CYS A 83 19.94 17.45 -4.81
CA CYS A 83 20.21 18.72 -5.48
C CYS A 83 20.82 19.78 -4.54
N ALA A 84 20.42 19.78 -3.27
CA ALA A 84 20.94 20.71 -2.28
C ALA A 84 22.28 20.26 -1.66
N GLY A 85 22.90 19.18 -2.15
CA GLY A 85 24.21 18.70 -1.69
C GLY A 85 24.19 18.03 -0.31
N PHE A 86 23.01 17.82 0.27
CA PHE A 86 22.86 17.26 1.62
C PHE A 86 23.03 15.73 1.68
N VAL A 87 23.14 15.04 0.55
CA VAL A 87 23.39 13.57 0.51
C VAL A 87 24.67 13.18 1.27
N HIS A 88 25.66 14.08 1.38
CA HIS A 88 26.91 13.84 2.11
C HIS A 88 26.96 14.48 3.49
N LEU A 89 25.93 15.26 3.88
CA LEU A 89 25.87 15.92 5.19
C LEU A 89 25.17 14.99 6.19
N TRP A 90 25.98 14.23 6.92
CA TRP A 90 25.56 13.49 8.10
C TRP A 90 25.04 14.47 9.16
N PRO A 91 23.77 14.41 9.64
CA PRO A 91 22.90 13.23 9.72
C PRO A 91 21.57 13.30 8.92
N LEU A 92 21.41 14.23 7.98
CA LEU A 92 20.13 14.46 7.27
C LEU A 92 19.52 13.20 6.58
N PRO A 93 20.31 12.23 6.06
CA PRO A 93 19.78 10.99 5.47
C PRO A 93 18.96 10.13 6.44
N TRP A 94 19.18 10.26 7.76
CA TRP A 94 18.43 9.49 8.76
C TRP A 94 16.99 9.95 8.90
N VAL A 95 16.73 11.25 8.73
CA VAL A 95 15.37 11.82 8.83
C VAL A 95 14.51 11.38 7.64
N LEU A 96 15.10 11.28 6.45
CA LEU A 96 14.39 10.82 5.24
C LEU A 96 13.88 9.37 5.39
N ARG A 97 14.57 8.52 6.16
CA ARG A 97 14.10 7.15 6.46
C ARG A 97 12.83 7.10 7.31
N LEU A 98 12.41 8.20 7.93
CA LEU A 98 11.18 8.27 8.71
C LEU A 98 9.95 8.50 7.82
N ILE A 99 10.11 9.06 6.62
CA ILE A 99 9.02 9.32 5.67
C ILE A 99 8.23 8.04 5.31
N PRO A 100 8.88 6.92 4.91
CA PRO A 100 8.16 5.69 4.57
C PRO A 100 7.47 5.00 5.77
N VAL A 101 7.72 5.42 7.01
CA VAL A 101 7.06 4.84 8.20
C VAL A 101 5.55 5.12 8.17
N VAL A 102 5.14 6.32 7.73
CA VAL A 102 3.73 6.68 7.64
C VAL A 102 2.97 5.76 6.69
N PRO A 103 3.35 5.63 5.39
CA PRO A 103 2.67 4.71 4.51
C PRO A 103 2.80 3.25 4.93
N PHE A 104 3.90 2.85 5.57
CA PHE A 104 4.03 1.51 6.12
C PHE A 104 2.94 1.20 7.14
N VAL A 105 2.77 2.05 8.15
CA VAL A 105 1.76 1.86 9.21
C VAL A 105 0.34 1.83 8.63
N PHE A 106 0.03 2.72 7.68
CA PHE A 106 -1.28 2.74 7.05
C PHE A 106 -1.59 1.49 6.22
N ASN A 107 -0.60 0.92 5.51
CA ASN A 107 -0.79 -0.35 4.82
C ASN A 107 -0.99 -1.51 5.83
N ILE A 108 -0.34 -1.49 6.99
CA ILE A 108 -0.61 -2.49 8.06
C ILE A 108 -2.03 -2.34 8.63
N ILE A 109 -2.52 -1.11 8.84
CA ILE A 109 -3.91 -0.89 9.27
C ILE A 109 -4.88 -1.37 8.20
N ALA A 110 -4.61 -1.06 6.93
CA ALA A 110 -5.41 -1.49 5.79
C ALA A 110 -5.44 -3.02 5.65
N LEU A 111 -4.30 -3.67 5.89
CA LEU A 111 -4.15 -5.12 5.93
C LEU A 111 -5.06 -5.75 7.00
N VAL A 112 -5.00 -5.25 8.22
CA VAL A 112 -5.82 -5.76 9.34
C VAL A 112 -7.30 -5.58 9.02
N LYS A 113 -7.70 -4.40 8.51
CA LYS A 113 -9.09 -4.13 8.13
C LYS A 113 -9.56 -4.97 6.95
N ALA A 114 -8.70 -5.18 5.95
CA ALA A 114 -8.98 -6.08 4.84
C ALA A 114 -9.22 -7.51 5.34
N ASN A 115 -8.45 -7.98 6.33
CA ASN A 115 -8.67 -9.30 6.92
C ASN A 115 -10.01 -9.41 7.67
N SER A 116 -10.54 -8.29 8.18
CA SER A 116 -11.86 -8.22 8.82
C SER A 116 -13.04 -8.08 7.86
N GLY A 117 -12.80 -7.91 6.55
CA GLY A 117 -13.87 -7.67 5.56
C GLY A 117 -14.17 -6.20 5.30
N GLU A 118 -13.39 -5.27 5.88
CA GLU A 118 -13.61 -3.84 5.74
C GLU A 118 -12.73 -3.22 4.65
N CYS A 119 -13.36 -2.47 3.75
CA CYS A 119 -12.65 -1.69 2.75
C CYS A 119 -12.06 -0.42 3.38
N TYR A 120 -10.76 -0.44 3.70
CA TYR A 120 -10.08 0.70 4.29
C TYR A 120 -9.77 1.78 3.25
N ARG A 121 -10.32 2.97 3.49
CA ARG A 121 -10.04 4.16 2.69
C ARG A 121 -8.87 4.90 3.32
N HIS A 122 -7.75 4.93 2.59
CA HIS A 122 -6.52 5.52 3.09
C HIS A 122 -6.67 7.05 3.25
N PRO A 123 -6.35 7.62 4.42
CA PRO A 123 -6.25 9.06 4.56
C PRO A 123 -5.01 9.56 3.79
N LEU A 124 -5.04 10.82 3.33
CA LEU A 124 -3.92 11.47 2.62
C LEU A 124 -3.53 10.80 1.28
N SER A 125 -4.49 10.18 0.58
CA SER A 125 -4.29 9.70 -0.79
C SER A 125 -4.82 10.71 -1.82
N TYR A 126 -4.05 10.98 -2.87
CA TYR A 126 -4.54 11.71 -4.03
C TYR A 126 -5.23 10.75 -5.03
N PRO A 127 -6.47 11.03 -5.48
CA PRO A 127 -7.21 10.12 -6.36
C PRO A 127 -6.70 10.21 -7.81
N LEU A 128 -5.65 9.45 -8.12
CA LEU A 128 -5.06 9.36 -9.46
C LEU A 128 -5.84 8.39 -10.36
N ILE A 129 -6.29 7.28 -9.77
CA ILE A 129 -6.94 6.17 -10.46
C ILE A 129 -8.37 6.01 -9.90
N LYS A 130 -9.33 5.70 -10.78
CA LYS A 130 -10.77 5.55 -10.49
C LYS A 130 -11.25 4.14 -10.83
#